data_AF-A0A9P4PUD5-F1
#
_entry.id   AF-A0A9P4PUD5-F1
#
_cell.length_a   1.000
_cell.length_b   1.000
_cell.length_c   1.000
_cell.angle_alpha   90.00
_cell.angle_beta   90.00
_cell.angle_gamma   90.00
#
_symmetry.space_group_name_H-M   'P 1'
#
loop_
_entity.id
_entity.type
_entity.pdbx_description
1 polymer ?
#
loop_
_entity_poly.entity_id
_entity_poly.type
_entity_poly.pdbx_seq_one_letter_code
_entity_poly.pdbx_strand_id
1 'polypeptide(L)'
;MYPRHAPQQLAGVNNLWFQIRESTLIIYCEFSPKALLKSIRPPHSISSPSQHSTSKIQPYDSRSSNGPWRRKRLPLVGSILSKMSISTSDVVREAFSLDTFPKFIHLYDHAKSLHRLHGKYTALSDPIIFARATHSTPTYEPPSEEDLAYSFAAAQDAIHTMQPAGPAKDDLQLFKLLWNTAIDVIEKVLGDSNLDLEVYAWGIVGLAAGYMHPETTSLADKEKVAAYQFRLQAALKSLPSLTSPHNDRASGVSPEQRAYMLTKARREVHVCSNLLLQQFRNDGWTGIKWYHGLAVAERWIGNPTFARVVTEEEEEEEEEVQDVLDESV
;
A
#
# COMPACT_ATOMS: atom_id res chain seq x y z
N MET A 1 33.38 -47.94 15.86
CA MET A 1 33.90 -46.60 15.55
C MET A 1 32.84 -45.87 14.72
N TYR A 2 32.28 -44.82 15.30
CA TYR A 2 31.43 -43.80 14.66
C TYR A 2 32.34 -42.82 13.86
N PRO A 3 31.85 -42.05 12.86
CA PRO A 3 30.64 -41.25 12.97
C PRO A 3 29.59 -41.36 11.85
N ARG A 4 28.36 -41.09 12.30
CA ARG A 4 27.15 -40.78 11.54
C ARG A 4 27.32 -39.42 10.85
N HIS A 5 26.91 -39.33 9.60
CA HIS A 5 26.37 -38.09 9.05
C HIS A 5 25.01 -38.39 8.41
N ALA A 6 23.97 -37.83 9.01
CA ALA A 6 22.63 -37.73 8.45
C ALA A 6 22.60 -36.55 7.46
N PRO A 7 21.86 -36.62 6.36
CA PRO A 7 21.49 -35.42 5.63
C PRO A 7 20.44 -34.64 6.45
N GLN A 8 20.78 -33.39 6.75
CA GLN A 8 19.92 -32.41 7.38
C GLN A 8 18.65 -32.20 6.54
N GLN A 9 17.50 -32.48 7.14
CA GLN A 9 16.28 -31.74 6.84
C GLN A 9 16.39 -30.36 7.48
N LEU A 10 16.41 -29.29 6.68
CA LEU A 10 16.28 -27.92 7.16
C LEU A 10 15.27 -27.17 6.29
N ALA A 11 14.21 -26.72 6.99
CA ALA A 11 13.42 -25.53 6.73
C ALA A 11 12.80 -25.36 5.33
N GLY A 12 11.86 -26.24 4.98
CA GLY A 12 10.92 -26.03 3.90
C GLY A 12 9.60 -25.42 4.39
N VAL A 13 9.59 -24.21 4.94
CA VAL A 13 8.41 -23.32 5.06
C VAL A 13 8.93 -21.90 5.29
N ASN A 14 8.89 -21.02 4.29
CA ASN A 14 8.84 -19.54 4.45
C ASN A 14 8.77 -18.72 3.15
N ASN A 15 8.80 -19.33 1.96
CA ASN A 15 8.72 -18.57 0.69
C ASN A 15 7.33 -18.52 0.05
N LEU A 16 6.26 -18.96 0.74
CA LEU A 16 4.90 -18.93 0.18
C LEU A 16 4.16 -17.61 0.45
N TRP A 17 4.69 -16.74 1.33
CA TRP A 17 4.07 -15.46 1.67
C TRP A 17 4.31 -14.35 0.62
N PHE A 18 5.35 -14.48 -0.21
CA PHE A 18 5.64 -13.53 -1.30
C PHE A 18 4.73 -13.73 -2.53
N GLN A 19 4.19 -14.93 -2.73
CA GLN A 19 3.49 -15.31 -3.95
C GLN A 19 2.03 -14.84 -4.01
N ILE A 20 1.44 -14.48 -2.86
CA ILE A 20 0.04 -14.04 -2.77
C ILE A 20 -0.09 -12.50 -2.88
N ARG A 21 0.98 -11.73 -2.63
CA ARG A 21 0.95 -10.25 -2.66
C ARG A 21 1.35 -9.60 -3.99
N GLU A 22 2.01 -10.32 -4.91
CA GLU A 22 2.12 -9.85 -6.30
C GLU A 22 0.76 -9.85 -6.99
N SER A 23 -0.11 -10.81 -6.68
CA SER A 23 -1.47 -10.85 -7.22
C SER A 23 -2.28 -9.63 -6.79
N THR A 24 -2.16 -9.11 -5.56
CA THR A 24 -2.99 -7.97 -5.15
C THR A 24 -2.60 -6.66 -5.84
N LEU A 25 -1.31 -6.39 -6.06
CA LEU A 25 -0.89 -5.22 -6.84
C LEU A 25 -1.22 -5.37 -8.35
N ILE A 26 -1.18 -6.61 -8.87
CA ILE A 26 -1.59 -6.93 -10.25
C ILE A 26 -3.12 -6.86 -10.41
N ILE A 27 -3.90 -7.26 -9.40
CA ILE A 27 -5.38 -7.20 -9.40
C ILE A 27 -5.86 -5.75 -9.53
N TYR A 28 -5.14 -4.77 -8.98
CA TYR A 28 -5.46 -3.35 -9.18
C TYR A 28 -4.97 -2.80 -10.54
N CYS A 29 -4.05 -3.47 -11.23
CA CYS A 29 -3.60 -3.12 -12.58
C CYS A 29 -4.43 -3.76 -13.71
N GLU A 30 -5.35 -4.68 -13.41
CA GLU A 30 -6.31 -5.24 -14.38
C GLU A 30 -7.63 -4.46 -14.51
N PHE A 31 -7.69 -3.21 -14.02
CA PHE A 31 -8.78 -2.31 -14.39
C PHE A 31 -8.64 -1.87 -15.86
N SER A 32 -9.28 -2.63 -16.74
CA SER A 32 -9.35 -2.44 -18.19
C SER A 32 -9.58 -0.98 -18.62
N PRO A 33 -8.74 -0.40 -19.50
CA PRO A 33 -8.94 0.94 -20.07
C PRO A 33 -10.26 1.12 -20.84
N LYS A 34 -10.98 0.03 -21.14
CA LYS A 34 -12.24 0.08 -21.90
C LYS A 34 -13.42 0.67 -21.13
N ALA A 35 -13.31 0.84 -19.81
CA ALA A 35 -14.37 1.46 -19.00
C ALA A 35 -14.35 3.01 -19.05
N LEU A 36 -13.19 3.63 -19.35
CA LEU A 36 -13.02 5.09 -19.29
C LEU A 36 -13.50 5.83 -20.55
N LEU A 37 -13.80 5.12 -21.65
CA LEU A 37 -14.28 5.71 -22.91
C LEU A 37 -15.81 5.64 -23.11
N LYS A 38 -16.59 5.11 -22.15
CA LYS A 38 -18.07 5.03 -22.25
C LYS A 38 -18.83 6.14 -21.50
N SER A 39 -18.15 7.02 -20.76
CA SER A 39 -18.81 8.01 -19.88
C SER A 39 -19.01 9.41 -20.47
N ILE A 40 -18.86 9.60 -21.78
CA ILE A 40 -19.17 10.89 -22.42
C ILE A 40 -20.38 10.69 -23.34
N ARG A 41 -21.58 10.87 -22.77
CA ARG A 41 -22.80 11.20 -23.53
C ARG A 41 -23.33 12.54 -23.03
N PRO A 42 -23.73 13.45 -23.95
CA PRO A 42 -24.23 14.77 -23.59
C PRO A 42 -25.65 14.70 -22.99
N PRO A 43 -26.06 15.71 -22.18
CA PRO A 43 -27.34 15.71 -21.50
C PRO A 43 -28.38 16.47 -22.31
N HIS A 44 -29.48 15.84 -22.72
CA HIS A 44 -30.83 16.40 -23.00
C HIS A 44 -31.74 15.15 -23.18
N SER A 45 -32.99 15.04 -22.72
CA SER A 45 -34.03 16.00 -22.37
C SER A 45 -35.11 15.32 -21.50
N ILE A 46 -35.89 16.17 -20.84
CA ILE A 46 -37.04 15.91 -19.98
C ILE A 46 -38.19 15.22 -20.75
N SER A 47 -38.78 14.16 -20.19
CA SER A 47 -40.22 13.86 -20.35
C SER A 47 -40.74 12.91 -19.25
N SER A 48 -42.03 13.12 -18.97
CA SER A 48 -42.89 12.82 -17.82
C SER A 48 -43.26 11.33 -17.59
N PRO A 49 -44.01 11.00 -16.51
CA PRO A 49 -44.04 9.69 -15.87
C PRO A 49 -45.11 8.76 -16.43
N SER A 50 -44.87 7.45 -16.32
CA SER A 50 -45.83 6.39 -16.61
C SER A 50 -45.84 5.33 -15.51
N GLN A 51 -47.01 4.74 -15.34
CA GLN A 51 -47.53 4.05 -14.18
C GLN A 51 -47.17 2.55 -14.13
N HIS A 52 -47.44 1.98 -12.94
CA HIS A 52 -47.81 0.58 -12.68
C HIS A 52 -46.75 -0.52 -12.93
N SER A 53 -46.30 -1.16 -11.84
CA SER A 53 -46.87 -2.46 -11.44
C SER A 53 -46.18 -3.02 -10.20
N THR A 54 -46.98 -3.23 -9.16
CA THR A 54 -46.65 -4.00 -7.97
C THR A 54 -46.59 -5.49 -8.31
N SER A 55 -45.45 -6.14 -8.15
CA SER A 55 -45.39 -7.60 -8.04
C SER A 55 -44.95 -7.99 -6.62
N LYS A 56 -45.85 -8.69 -5.94
CA LYS A 56 -45.62 -9.38 -4.67
C LYS A 56 -44.75 -10.60 -4.95
N ILE A 57 -43.63 -10.73 -4.25
CA ILE A 57 -42.93 -12.01 -4.12
C ILE A 57 -42.93 -12.37 -2.64
N GLN A 58 -43.55 -13.52 -2.36
CA GLN A 58 -43.64 -14.14 -1.05
C GLN A 58 -42.27 -14.70 -0.58
N PRO A 59 -42.06 -14.80 0.74
CA PRO A 59 -40.82 -15.30 1.32
C PRO A 59 -40.73 -16.84 1.19
N TYR A 60 -39.54 -17.30 0.79
CA TYR A 60 -39.20 -18.72 0.80
C TYR A 60 -38.75 -19.11 2.21
N ASP A 61 -39.62 -19.84 2.90
CA ASP A 61 -39.38 -20.44 4.21
C ASP A 61 -38.66 -21.78 3.99
N SER A 62 -37.45 -21.94 4.54
CA SER A 62 -36.80 -23.25 4.65
C SER A 62 -36.09 -23.39 5.99
N ARG A 63 -36.90 -23.84 6.96
CA ARG A 63 -36.47 -24.65 8.10
C ARG A 63 -35.69 -25.87 7.59
N SER A 64 -34.46 -26.09 8.08
CA SER A 64 -34.03 -27.46 8.36
C SER A 64 -32.81 -27.55 9.29
N SER A 65 -32.97 -28.48 10.23
CA SER A 65 -31.96 -29.24 10.98
C SER A 65 -31.06 -28.54 11.99
N ASN A 66 -31.53 -28.66 13.23
CA ASN A 66 -30.76 -28.73 14.47
C ASN A 66 -29.55 -29.69 14.37
N GLY A 67 -28.39 -29.24 14.83
CA GLY A 67 -27.22 -30.07 15.16
C GLY A 67 -26.62 -29.64 16.50
N PRO A 68 -26.48 -30.54 17.51
CA PRO A 68 -26.07 -30.16 18.85
C PRO A 68 -24.54 -30.23 19.00
N TRP A 69 -23.83 -29.17 18.64
CA TRP A 69 -22.42 -29.02 19.02
C TRP A 69 -22.32 -28.15 20.27
N ARG A 70 -22.13 -28.82 21.41
CA ARG A 70 -21.69 -28.22 22.68
C ARG A 70 -20.35 -27.49 22.46
N ARG A 71 -20.40 -26.18 22.18
CA ARG A 71 -19.22 -25.32 22.32
C ARG A 71 -18.93 -25.15 23.81
N LYS A 72 -17.84 -25.77 24.26
CA LYS A 72 -17.20 -25.43 25.53
C LYS A 72 -16.89 -23.93 25.49
N ARG A 73 -17.50 -23.15 26.39
CA ARG A 73 -17.13 -21.74 26.61
C ARG A 73 -15.67 -21.72 27.06
N LEU A 74 -14.77 -21.29 26.18
CA LEU A 74 -13.44 -20.86 26.58
C LEU A 74 -13.59 -19.60 27.46
N PRO A 75 -12.74 -19.44 28.49
CA PRO A 75 -12.83 -18.33 29.42
C PRO A 75 -12.67 -16.99 28.68
N LEU A 76 -13.44 -16.00 29.13
CA LEU A 76 -13.45 -14.63 28.65
C LEU A 76 -12.02 -14.07 28.50
N VAL A 77 -11.52 -14.05 27.26
CA VAL A 77 -10.39 -13.20 26.83
C VAL A 77 -10.88 -11.76 26.59
N GLY A 78 -11.92 -11.33 27.33
CA GLY A 78 -12.42 -9.94 27.29
C GLY A 78 -11.56 -8.96 28.08
N SER A 79 -10.54 -9.44 28.79
CA SER A 79 -9.75 -8.63 29.73
C SER A 79 -8.43 -8.09 29.15
N ILE A 80 -7.97 -8.60 27.99
CA ILE A 80 -6.71 -8.15 27.37
C ILE A 80 -6.93 -6.95 26.44
N LEU A 81 -8.04 -6.88 25.71
CA LEU A 81 -8.38 -5.71 24.89
C LEU A 81 -8.76 -4.46 25.70
N SER A 82 -9.06 -4.61 27.00
CA SER A 82 -9.36 -3.49 27.91
C SER A 82 -8.11 -2.79 28.44
N LYS A 83 -6.92 -3.36 28.25
CA LYS A 83 -5.67 -2.79 28.76
C LYS A 83 -4.93 -2.10 27.64
N MET A 84 -5.03 -0.76 27.67
CA MET A 84 -4.31 0.22 26.86
C MET A 84 -4.87 0.42 25.44
N SER A 85 -6.06 1.00 25.38
CA SER A 85 -6.38 1.96 24.32
C SER A 85 -5.38 3.13 24.47
N ILE A 86 -4.19 2.99 23.89
CA ILE A 86 -3.23 4.10 23.81
C ILE A 86 -3.92 5.23 23.06
N SER A 87 -3.95 6.42 23.65
CA SER A 87 -4.58 7.58 23.03
C SER A 87 -3.85 7.95 21.75
N THR A 88 -4.58 8.32 20.70
CA THR A 88 -4.01 8.87 19.44
C THR A 88 -2.98 9.97 19.73
N SER A 89 -3.23 10.82 20.73
CA SER A 89 -2.31 11.89 21.13
C SER A 89 -0.99 11.38 21.71
N ASP A 90 -1.02 10.28 22.47
CA ASP A 90 0.20 9.69 23.03
C ASP A 90 1.05 9.06 21.91
N VAL A 91 0.40 8.37 20.96
CA VAL A 91 1.06 7.80 19.78
C VAL A 91 1.70 8.88 18.92
N VAL A 92 1.00 9.97 18.67
CA VAL A 92 1.54 11.11 17.90
C VAL A 92 2.74 11.72 18.63
N ARG A 93 2.68 11.90 19.95
CA ARG A 93 3.79 12.44 20.74
C ARG A 93 5.02 11.53 20.64
N GLU A 94 4.84 10.23 20.80
CA GLU A 94 5.93 9.24 20.67
C GLU A 94 6.50 9.24 19.25
N ALA A 95 5.65 9.30 18.22
CA ALA A 95 6.07 9.34 16.83
C ALA A 95 7.07 10.48 16.55
N PHE A 96 6.92 11.65 17.18
CA PHE A 96 7.86 12.76 17.03
C PHE A 96 9.25 12.51 17.63
N SER A 97 9.41 11.52 18.51
CA SER A 97 10.71 11.12 19.05
C SER A 97 11.41 10.02 18.24
N LEU A 98 10.74 9.48 17.21
CA LEU A 98 11.26 8.40 16.38
C LEU A 98 11.84 8.94 15.06
N ASP A 99 12.82 8.22 14.51
CA ASP A 99 13.34 8.42 13.16
C ASP A 99 12.33 8.05 12.08
N THR A 100 12.62 8.40 10.83
CA THR A 100 11.68 8.30 9.70
C THR A 100 11.05 6.91 9.51
N PHE A 101 11.83 5.83 9.48
CA PHE A 101 11.28 4.48 9.28
C PHE A 101 10.52 3.94 10.51
N PRO A 102 11.07 3.99 11.75
CA PRO A 102 10.32 3.57 12.94
C PRO A 102 9.04 4.40 13.16
N LYS A 103 9.09 5.71 12.89
CA LYS A 103 7.93 6.61 12.93
C LYS A 103 6.84 6.15 11.98
N PHE A 104 7.19 5.81 10.75
CA PHE A 104 6.23 5.30 9.76
C PHE A 104 5.57 4.01 10.23
N ILE A 105 6.36 3.01 10.66
CA ILE A 105 5.82 1.72 11.12
C ILE A 105 4.91 1.91 12.32
N HIS A 106 5.33 2.70 13.32
CA HIS A 106 4.55 3.02 14.51
C HIS A 106 3.19 3.65 14.18
N LEU A 107 3.20 4.70 13.35
CA LEU A 107 1.97 5.38 12.93
C LEU A 107 1.07 4.46 12.08
N TYR A 108 1.66 3.64 11.20
CA TYR A 108 0.91 2.76 10.32
C TYR A 108 0.23 1.63 11.08
N ASP A 109 0.92 1.02 12.04
CA ASP A 109 0.35 -0.03 12.89
C ASP A 109 -0.73 0.51 13.82
N HIS A 110 -0.57 1.74 14.31
CA HIS A 110 -1.65 2.39 15.05
C HIS A 110 -2.85 2.69 14.15
N ALA A 111 -2.66 3.16 12.91
CA ALA A 111 -3.76 3.37 11.97
C ALA A 111 -4.52 2.06 11.66
N LYS A 112 -3.80 0.93 11.47
CA LYS A 112 -4.42 -0.42 11.33
C LYS A 112 -5.20 -0.81 12.60
N SER A 113 -4.71 -0.42 13.77
CA SER A 113 -5.36 -0.71 15.06
C SER A 113 -6.63 0.11 15.26
N LEU A 114 -6.61 1.40 14.89
CA LEU A 114 -7.80 2.26 14.84
C LEU A 114 -8.87 1.67 13.90
N HIS A 115 -8.46 1.14 12.74
CA HIS A 115 -9.39 0.47 11.84
C HIS A 115 -10.00 -0.81 12.44
N ARG A 116 -9.22 -1.63 13.16
CA ARG A 116 -9.77 -2.80 13.88
C ARG A 116 -10.75 -2.42 14.98
N LEU A 117 -10.51 -1.29 15.63
CA LEU A 117 -11.34 -0.80 16.72
C LEU A 117 -12.62 -0.13 16.23
N HIS A 118 -12.53 0.70 15.19
CA HIS A 118 -13.59 1.57 14.72
C HIS A 118 -14.22 1.15 13.40
N GLY A 119 -13.69 0.12 12.75
CA GLY A 119 -14.09 -0.30 11.42
C GLY A 119 -13.64 0.67 10.33
N LYS A 120 -14.31 0.55 9.18
CA LYS A 120 -14.07 1.36 7.99
C LYS A 120 -14.45 2.83 8.23
N TYR A 121 -13.50 3.73 7.98
CA TYR A 121 -13.76 5.17 8.01
C TYR A 121 -14.47 5.61 6.73
N THR A 122 -15.30 6.65 6.84
CA THR A 122 -16.09 7.17 5.72
C THR A 122 -16.00 8.70 5.67
N ALA A 123 -16.25 9.26 4.49
CA ALA A 123 -16.44 10.68 4.29
C ALA A 123 -17.92 10.96 3.97
N LEU A 124 -18.62 11.67 4.85
CA LEU A 124 -20.00 12.11 4.63
C LEU A 124 -20.00 13.32 3.70
N SER A 125 -20.87 13.38 2.70
CA SER A 125 -20.91 14.48 1.72
C SER A 125 -21.65 15.73 2.24
N ASP A 126 -21.22 16.92 1.77
CA ASP A 126 -21.85 18.23 1.94
C ASP A 126 -22.14 18.68 3.40
N PRO A 127 -21.12 19.13 4.16
CA PRO A 127 -19.70 19.20 3.83
C PRO A 127 -18.99 17.85 3.98
N ILE A 128 -17.82 17.68 3.36
CA ILE A 128 -17.01 16.46 3.50
C ILE A 128 -16.55 16.30 4.95
N ILE A 129 -17.18 15.40 5.72
CA ILE A 129 -16.85 15.14 7.14
C ILE A 129 -16.28 13.74 7.28
N PHE A 130 -15.09 13.65 7.87
CA PHE A 130 -14.47 12.37 8.21
C PHE A 130 -15.13 11.76 9.44
N ALA A 131 -15.61 10.52 9.31
CA ALA A 131 -16.36 9.84 10.36
C ALA A 131 -15.88 8.40 10.56
N ARG A 132 -15.85 7.97 11.83
CA ARG A 132 -15.73 6.57 12.24
C ARG A 132 -17.02 5.82 11.88
N ALA A 133 -16.95 4.50 11.71
CA ALA A 133 -18.17 3.71 11.52
C ALA A 133 -19.08 3.83 12.75
N THR A 134 -20.39 4.04 12.53
CA THR A 134 -21.38 4.24 13.60
C THR A 134 -21.64 2.99 14.43
N HIS A 135 -21.39 1.80 13.88
CA HIS A 135 -21.68 0.51 14.49
C HIS A 135 -20.53 -0.49 14.26
N SER A 136 -19.32 -0.14 14.68
CA SER A 136 -18.22 -1.10 14.66
C SER A 136 -18.24 -2.02 15.87
N THR A 137 -18.27 -3.32 15.61
CA THR A 137 -17.84 -4.32 16.57
C THR A 137 -16.33 -4.48 16.41
N PRO A 138 -15.52 -4.28 17.47
CA PRO A 138 -14.09 -4.49 17.38
C PRO A 138 -13.78 -5.88 16.83
N THR A 139 -12.95 -5.95 15.79
CA THR A 139 -12.55 -7.21 15.16
C THR A 139 -11.12 -7.57 15.57
N TYR A 140 -10.87 -8.86 15.78
CA TYR A 140 -9.51 -9.37 15.96
C TYR A 140 -8.81 -9.60 14.62
N GLU A 141 -9.58 -9.73 13.54
CA GLU A 141 -9.04 -9.92 12.20
C GLU A 141 -8.37 -8.64 11.71
N PRO A 142 -7.24 -8.75 10.99
CA PRO A 142 -6.61 -7.60 10.36
C PRO A 142 -7.59 -6.98 9.34
N PRO A 143 -7.57 -5.65 9.18
CA PRO A 143 -8.45 -4.98 8.25
C PRO A 143 -8.12 -5.41 6.82
N SER A 144 -9.14 -5.51 5.97
CA SER A 144 -8.93 -5.79 4.55
C SER A 144 -8.17 -4.63 3.90
N GLU A 145 -7.34 -4.94 2.90
CA GLU A 145 -6.60 -3.93 2.13
C GLU A 145 -7.55 -2.92 1.45
N GLU A 146 -8.72 -3.39 1.00
CA GLU A 146 -9.77 -2.55 0.42
C GLU A 146 -10.37 -1.56 1.42
N ASP A 147 -10.63 -2.01 2.66
CA ASP A 147 -11.19 -1.14 3.69
C ASP A 147 -10.18 -0.10 4.18
N LEU A 148 -8.91 -0.48 4.27
CA LEU A 148 -7.82 0.48 4.51
C LEU A 148 -7.77 1.51 3.38
N ALA A 149 -7.73 1.06 2.12
CA ALA A 149 -7.68 1.94 0.96
C ALA A 149 -8.83 2.95 0.94
N TYR A 150 -10.05 2.49 1.24
CA TYR A 150 -11.21 3.35 1.35
C TYR A 150 -11.11 4.35 2.50
N SER A 151 -10.62 3.91 3.66
CA SER A 151 -10.44 4.79 4.84
C SER A 151 -9.42 5.89 4.58
N PHE A 152 -8.32 5.56 3.90
CA PHE A 152 -7.32 6.56 3.50
C PHE A 152 -7.83 7.50 2.41
N ALA A 153 -8.63 7.02 1.46
CA ALA A 153 -9.30 7.89 0.49
C ALA A 153 -10.24 8.88 1.19
N ALA A 154 -11.09 8.41 2.11
CA ALA A 154 -11.96 9.27 2.90
C ALA A 154 -11.20 10.33 3.71
N ALA A 155 -10.04 9.97 4.27
CA ALA A 155 -9.18 10.91 4.98
C ALA A 155 -8.55 11.95 4.04
N GLN A 156 -8.05 11.52 2.88
CA GLN A 156 -7.48 12.40 1.86
C GLN A 156 -8.51 13.42 1.36
N ASP A 157 -9.76 13.01 1.13
CA ASP A 157 -10.84 13.90 0.69
C ASP A 157 -11.24 14.90 1.79
N ALA A 158 -11.21 14.48 3.06
CA ALA A 158 -11.67 15.29 4.19
C ALA A 158 -10.60 16.21 4.79
N ILE A 159 -9.32 16.05 4.44
CA ILE A 159 -8.23 16.77 5.13
C ILE A 159 -8.23 18.28 4.89
N HIS A 160 -8.83 18.71 3.78
CA HIS A 160 -8.91 20.12 3.38
C HIS A 160 -10.22 20.79 3.80
N THR A 161 -11.15 20.05 4.41
CA THR A 161 -12.44 20.58 4.86
C THR A 161 -12.47 20.81 6.37
N MET A 162 -13.37 21.69 6.82
CA MET A 162 -13.55 21.96 8.25
C MET A 162 -14.14 20.75 8.95
N GLN A 163 -13.38 20.16 9.87
CA GLN A 163 -13.81 19.02 10.66
C GLN A 163 -14.36 19.45 12.04
N PRO A 164 -15.47 18.85 12.50
CA PRO A 164 -15.97 19.06 13.86
C PRO A 164 -14.93 18.58 14.89
N ALA A 165 -14.90 19.22 16.06
CA ALA A 165 -14.03 18.76 17.15
C ALA A 165 -14.48 17.37 17.64
N GLY A 166 -13.52 16.47 17.88
CA GLY A 166 -13.78 15.16 18.43
C GLY A 166 -12.80 14.09 17.91
N PRO A 167 -12.97 12.84 18.36
CA PRO A 167 -12.00 11.78 18.12
C PRO A 167 -11.72 11.47 16.64
N ALA A 168 -12.73 11.61 15.76
CA ALA A 168 -12.53 11.42 14.32
C ALA A 168 -11.58 12.46 13.72
N LYS A 169 -11.59 13.71 14.23
CA LYS A 169 -10.64 14.75 13.80
C LYS A 169 -9.22 14.42 14.23
N ASP A 170 -9.04 13.87 15.43
CA ASP A 170 -7.73 13.44 15.93
C ASP A 170 -7.17 12.30 15.08
N ASP A 171 -7.99 11.30 14.74
CA ASP A 171 -7.63 10.22 13.81
C ASP A 171 -7.25 10.76 12.43
N LEU A 172 -8.00 11.75 11.92
CA LEU A 172 -7.69 12.39 10.64
C LEU A 172 -6.31 13.08 10.67
N GLN A 173 -5.96 13.76 11.77
CA GLN A 173 -4.63 14.35 11.92
C GLN A 173 -3.55 13.27 11.97
N LEU A 174 -3.80 12.13 12.62
CA LEU A 174 -2.87 11.00 12.58
C LEU A 174 -2.71 10.45 11.16
N PHE A 175 -3.79 10.29 10.38
CA PHE A 175 -3.71 9.80 9.01
C PHE A 175 -2.92 10.78 8.11
N LYS A 176 -3.09 12.09 8.31
CA LYS A 176 -2.27 13.11 7.64
C LYS A 176 -0.80 13.01 8.05
N LEU A 177 -0.51 12.86 9.34
CA LEU A 177 0.87 12.74 9.82
C LEU A 177 1.55 11.49 9.25
N LEU A 178 0.82 10.37 9.22
CA LEU A 178 1.25 9.13 8.60
C LEU A 178 1.53 9.32 7.10
N TRP A 179 0.66 10.01 6.36
CA TRP A 179 0.90 10.31 4.95
C TRP A 179 2.16 11.15 4.73
N ASN A 180 2.35 12.22 5.51
CA ASN A 180 3.56 13.03 5.44
C ASN A 180 4.82 12.19 5.73
N THR A 181 4.76 11.36 6.76
CA THR A 181 5.86 10.45 7.11
C THR A 181 6.13 9.45 5.99
N ALA A 182 5.10 8.98 5.29
CA ALA A 182 5.26 8.08 4.14
C ALA A 182 5.98 8.76 2.97
N ILE A 183 5.73 10.05 2.73
CA ILE A 183 6.49 10.85 1.77
C ILE A 183 7.96 10.91 2.22
N ASP A 184 8.22 11.20 3.50
CA ASP A 184 9.59 11.26 4.04
C ASP A 184 10.33 9.92 3.86
N VAL A 185 9.65 8.79 4.10
CA VAL A 185 10.18 7.44 3.84
C VAL A 185 10.51 7.26 2.36
N ILE A 186 9.57 7.59 1.47
CA ILE A 186 9.74 7.46 0.02
C ILE A 186 10.94 8.29 -0.43
N GLU A 187 11.06 9.54 0.01
CA GLU A 187 12.16 10.42 -0.36
C GLU A 187 13.51 9.94 0.21
N LYS A 188 13.53 9.47 1.46
CA LYS A 188 14.76 8.90 2.07
C LYS A 188 15.25 7.69 1.28
N VAL A 189 14.37 6.70 1.04
CA VAL A 189 14.70 5.50 0.26
C VAL A 189 15.19 5.85 -1.16
N LEU A 190 14.60 6.86 -1.79
CA LEU A 190 15.00 7.33 -3.12
C LEU A 190 16.33 8.10 -3.11
N GLY A 191 16.69 8.74 -1.98
CA GLY A 191 17.96 9.44 -1.79
C GLY A 191 19.13 8.49 -1.56
N ASP A 192 18.91 7.44 -0.77
CA ASP A 192 19.96 6.48 -0.39
C ASP A 192 20.35 5.54 -1.55
N SER A 193 19.52 5.44 -2.58
CA SER A 193 19.77 4.70 -3.84
C SER A 193 20.04 3.19 -3.73
N ASN A 194 19.77 2.58 -2.58
CA ASN A 194 20.06 1.17 -2.29
C ASN A 194 18.97 0.17 -2.72
N LEU A 195 18.02 0.59 -3.55
CA LEU A 195 16.99 -0.30 -4.08
C LEU A 195 17.44 -0.97 -5.38
N ASP A 196 17.23 -2.29 -5.44
CA ASP A 196 17.28 -3.02 -6.69
C ASP A 196 16.36 -2.35 -7.74
N LEU A 197 16.86 -2.26 -8.98
CA LEU A 197 16.15 -1.57 -10.07
C LEU A 197 14.71 -2.05 -10.25
N GLU A 198 14.48 -3.36 -10.09
CA GLU A 198 13.14 -3.95 -10.20
C GLU A 198 12.22 -3.54 -9.04
N VAL A 199 12.72 -3.55 -7.80
CA VAL A 199 11.98 -3.14 -6.60
C VAL A 199 11.60 -1.66 -6.67
N TYR A 200 12.57 -0.83 -7.04
CA TYR A 200 12.36 0.58 -7.29
C TYR A 200 11.27 0.80 -8.34
N ALA A 201 11.41 0.18 -9.51
CA ALA A 201 10.50 0.38 -10.62
C ALA A 201 9.08 -0.11 -10.36
N TRP A 202 8.90 -1.25 -9.69
CA TRP A 202 7.58 -1.71 -9.27
C TRP A 202 6.93 -0.77 -8.24
N GLY A 203 7.73 -0.18 -7.34
CA GLY A 203 7.26 0.87 -6.45
C GLY A 203 6.75 2.09 -7.23
N ILE A 204 7.48 2.54 -8.26
CA ILE A 204 7.03 3.63 -9.13
C ILE A 204 5.74 3.27 -9.87
N VAL A 205 5.57 2.03 -10.34
CA VAL A 205 4.29 1.56 -10.92
C VAL A 205 3.17 1.63 -9.88
N GLY A 206 3.42 1.23 -8.63
CA GLY A 206 2.46 1.30 -7.53
C GLY A 206 2.00 2.73 -7.23
N LEU A 207 2.93 3.69 -7.19
CA LEU A 207 2.63 5.12 -7.05
C LEU A 207 1.83 5.64 -8.24
N ALA A 208 2.24 5.26 -9.46
CA ALA A 208 1.58 5.70 -10.68
C ALA A 208 0.15 5.19 -10.82
N ALA A 209 -0.13 3.98 -10.33
CA ALA A 209 -1.49 3.43 -10.27
C ALA A 209 -2.42 4.24 -9.34
N GLY A 210 -1.85 4.87 -8.31
CA GLY A 210 -2.57 5.75 -7.39
C GLY A 210 -2.59 7.22 -7.81
N TYR A 211 -1.95 7.58 -8.93
CA TYR A 211 -1.77 8.97 -9.32
C TYR A 211 -3.05 9.56 -9.95
N MET A 212 -3.46 10.70 -9.41
CA MET A 212 -4.60 11.50 -9.80
C MET A 212 -4.06 12.80 -10.40
N HIS A 213 -4.38 13.03 -11.66
CA HIS A 213 -3.98 14.26 -12.32
C HIS A 213 -4.68 15.47 -11.68
N PRO A 214 -3.96 16.56 -11.38
CA PRO A 214 -4.57 17.84 -11.07
C PRO A 214 -5.62 18.21 -12.13
N GLU A 215 -6.71 18.87 -11.71
CA GLU A 215 -7.78 19.28 -12.63
C GLU A 215 -7.26 20.22 -13.73
N THR A 216 -6.20 20.98 -13.43
CA THR A 216 -5.54 21.93 -14.32
C THR A 216 -4.60 21.27 -15.34
N THR A 217 -4.29 19.98 -15.23
CA THR A 217 -3.36 19.29 -16.13
C THR A 217 -3.95 19.17 -17.54
N SER A 218 -3.14 19.54 -18.54
CA SER A 218 -3.54 19.46 -19.95
C SER A 218 -3.75 17.99 -20.40
N LEU A 219 -4.63 17.76 -21.38
CA LEU A 219 -4.87 16.42 -21.91
C LEU A 219 -3.57 15.77 -22.44
N ALA A 220 -2.73 16.57 -23.12
CA ALA A 220 -1.45 16.09 -23.65
C ALA A 220 -0.51 15.61 -22.53
N ASP A 221 -0.50 16.27 -21.37
CA ASP A 221 0.35 15.85 -20.25
C ASP A 221 -0.21 14.61 -19.56
N LYS A 222 -1.54 14.47 -19.47
CA LYS A 222 -2.18 13.21 -19.01
C LYS A 222 -1.79 12.03 -19.90
N GLU A 223 -1.84 12.21 -21.22
CA GLU A 223 -1.43 11.20 -22.19
C GLU A 223 0.06 10.85 -22.08
N LYS A 224 0.94 11.82 -21.82
CA LYS A 224 2.38 11.56 -21.58
C LYS A 224 2.61 10.67 -20.36
N VAL A 225 1.97 10.98 -19.23
CA VAL A 225 2.10 10.18 -18.00
C VAL A 225 1.58 8.77 -18.25
N ALA A 226 0.41 8.61 -18.86
CA ALA A 226 -0.13 7.30 -19.22
C ALA A 226 0.81 6.51 -20.15
N ALA A 227 1.45 7.19 -21.11
CA ALA A 227 2.44 6.55 -21.98
C ALA A 227 3.68 6.08 -21.20
N TYR A 228 4.18 6.85 -20.24
CA TYR A 228 5.30 6.43 -19.39
C TYR A 228 4.93 5.25 -18.50
N GLN A 229 3.73 5.25 -17.92
CA GLN A 229 3.22 4.11 -17.13
C GLN A 229 3.17 2.82 -17.96
N PHE A 230 2.59 2.90 -19.16
CA PHE A 230 2.50 1.76 -20.06
C PHE A 230 3.89 1.23 -20.46
N ARG A 231 4.80 2.14 -20.85
CA ARG A 231 6.18 1.79 -21.24
C ARG A 231 6.95 1.16 -20.09
N LEU A 232 6.81 1.69 -18.88
CA LEU A 232 7.45 1.14 -17.68
C LEU A 232 6.96 -0.28 -17.38
N GLN A 233 5.64 -0.51 -17.37
CA GLN A 233 5.06 -1.83 -17.15
C GLN A 233 5.48 -2.83 -18.23
N ALA A 234 5.51 -2.41 -19.50
CA ALA A 234 5.96 -3.25 -20.60
C ALA A 234 7.45 -3.62 -20.46
N ALA A 235 8.29 -2.66 -20.06
CA ALA A 235 9.71 -2.88 -19.83
C ALA A 235 9.95 -3.85 -18.66
N LEU A 236 9.25 -3.69 -17.53
CA LEU A 236 9.34 -4.60 -16.39
C LEU A 236 8.94 -6.03 -16.77
N LYS A 237 7.84 -6.20 -17.52
CA LYS A 237 7.41 -7.52 -18.02
C LYS A 237 8.40 -8.18 -18.98
N SER A 238 9.35 -7.42 -19.52
CA SER A 238 10.40 -7.94 -20.41
C SER A 238 11.71 -8.28 -19.69
N LEU A 239 11.84 -7.87 -18.42
CA LEU A 239 12.94 -8.31 -17.57
C LEU A 239 12.69 -9.75 -17.07
N PRO A 240 13.75 -10.54 -16.85
CA PRO A 240 13.62 -11.83 -16.20
C PRO A 240 13.19 -11.60 -14.76
N SER A 241 11.93 -11.88 -14.46
CA SER A 241 11.42 -11.84 -13.09
C SER A 241 12.14 -12.89 -12.25
N LEU A 242 12.52 -12.53 -11.03
CA LEU A 242 13.09 -13.43 -10.03
C LEU A 242 12.09 -14.49 -9.54
N THR A 243 10.78 -14.25 -9.72
CA THR A 243 9.68 -15.06 -9.15
C THR A 243 8.90 -15.85 -10.19
N SER A 244 9.01 -15.50 -11.48
CA SER A 244 8.31 -16.22 -12.54
C SER A 244 9.14 -17.41 -13.04
N PRO A 245 8.59 -18.64 -13.09
CA PRO A 245 9.25 -19.74 -13.79
C PRO A 245 9.51 -19.28 -15.21
N HIS A 246 10.79 -19.31 -15.61
CA HIS A 246 11.31 -18.80 -16.87
C HIS A 246 10.25 -18.86 -17.97
N ASN A 247 9.75 -17.71 -18.39
CA ASN A 247 8.80 -17.64 -19.50
C ASN A 247 9.54 -18.19 -20.73
N ASP A 248 9.18 -19.40 -21.17
CA ASP A 248 9.71 -20.13 -22.33
C ASP A 248 9.64 -19.34 -23.65
N ARG A 249 9.05 -18.13 -23.64
CA ARG A 249 8.95 -17.21 -24.79
C ARG A 249 10.29 -16.77 -25.37
N ALA A 250 11.42 -16.95 -24.66
CA ALA A 250 12.75 -16.62 -25.15
C ALA A 250 13.49 -17.79 -25.82
N SER A 251 12.89 -18.99 -25.88
CA SER A 251 13.54 -20.21 -26.41
C SER A 251 13.90 -20.15 -27.90
N GLY A 252 13.41 -19.16 -28.65
CA GLY A 252 13.72 -18.94 -30.07
C GLY A 252 14.56 -17.70 -30.38
N VAL A 253 15.07 -16.97 -29.37
CA VAL A 253 15.80 -15.71 -29.56
C VAL A 253 17.30 -15.93 -29.44
N SER A 254 18.09 -15.37 -30.37
CA SER A 254 19.55 -15.46 -30.29
C SER A 254 20.07 -14.79 -29.00
N PRO A 255 21.19 -15.28 -28.42
CA PRO A 255 21.76 -14.68 -27.21
C PRO A 255 22.03 -13.17 -27.34
N GLU A 256 22.50 -12.72 -28.50
CA GLU A 256 22.75 -11.31 -28.80
C GLU A 256 21.46 -10.47 -28.77
N GLN A 257 20.40 -10.97 -29.41
CA GLN A 257 19.10 -10.29 -29.43
C GLN A 257 18.48 -10.26 -28.02
N ARG A 258 18.67 -11.32 -27.22
CA ARG A 258 18.26 -11.35 -25.80
C ARG A 258 19.00 -10.28 -24.99
N ALA A 259 20.32 -10.18 -25.12
CA ALA A 259 21.11 -9.16 -24.43
C ALA A 259 20.69 -7.73 -24.80
N TYR A 260 20.44 -7.49 -26.10
CA TYR A 260 19.93 -6.21 -26.60
C TYR A 260 18.56 -5.86 -25.97
N MET A 261 17.61 -6.80 -25.96
CA MET A 261 16.29 -6.57 -25.37
C MET A 261 16.36 -6.27 -23.87
N LEU A 262 17.19 -7.00 -23.11
CA LEU A 262 17.35 -6.75 -21.67
C LEU A 262 17.98 -5.39 -21.39
N THR A 263 18.99 -5.00 -22.17
CA THR A 263 19.64 -3.69 -22.06
C THR A 263 18.64 -2.58 -22.34
N LYS A 264 17.84 -2.73 -23.42
CA LYS A 264 16.79 -1.78 -23.77
C LYS A 264 15.72 -1.68 -22.66
N ALA A 265 15.29 -2.81 -22.12
CA ALA A 265 14.31 -2.87 -21.04
C ALA A 265 14.80 -2.17 -19.77
N ARG A 266 16.03 -2.44 -19.32
CA ARG A 266 16.61 -1.77 -18.14
C ARG A 266 16.70 -0.26 -18.33
N ARG A 267 17.14 0.18 -19.52
CA ARG A 267 17.17 1.61 -19.86
C ARG A 267 15.79 2.23 -19.80
N GLU A 268 14.80 1.55 -20.37
CA GLU A 268 13.42 2.03 -20.39
C GLU A 268 12.82 2.12 -18.99
N VAL A 269 13.08 1.12 -18.13
CA VAL A 269 12.71 1.13 -16.72
C VAL A 269 13.28 2.37 -16.03
N HIS A 270 14.58 2.61 -16.18
CA HIS A 270 15.24 3.77 -15.58
C HIS A 270 14.64 5.10 -16.06
N VAL A 271 14.48 5.27 -17.37
CA VAL A 271 13.96 6.51 -17.96
C VAL A 271 12.52 6.77 -17.54
N CYS A 272 11.62 5.80 -17.71
CA CYS A 272 10.21 6.00 -17.40
C CYS A 272 9.96 6.16 -15.90
N SER A 273 10.70 5.44 -15.06
CA SER A 273 10.59 5.58 -13.61
C SER A 273 10.99 6.97 -13.15
N ASN A 274 12.11 7.49 -13.66
CA ASN A 274 12.57 8.84 -13.31
C ASN A 274 11.63 9.94 -13.80
N LEU A 275 11.09 9.82 -15.02
CA LEU A 275 10.12 10.80 -15.55
C LEU A 275 8.82 10.83 -14.72
N LEU A 276 8.32 9.66 -14.32
CA LEU A 276 7.16 9.57 -13.43
C LEU A 276 7.47 10.14 -12.03
N LEU A 277 8.62 9.79 -11.47
CA LEU A 277 9.03 10.29 -10.16
C LEU A 277 9.19 11.82 -10.15
N GLN A 278 9.80 12.38 -11.19
CA GLN A 278 9.89 13.84 -11.36
C GLN A 278 8.51 14.48 -11.42
N GLN A 279 7.56 13.86 -12.14
CA GLN A 279 6.17 14.34 -12.17
C GLN A 279 5.54 14.35 -10.77
N PHE A 280 5.68 13.26 -10.01
CA PHE A 280 5.10 13.16 -8.67
C PHE A 280 5.68 14.21 -7.71
N ARG A 281 7.00 14.43 -7.76
CA ARG A 281 7.68 15.46 -6.97
C ARG A 281 7.25 16.87 -7.38
N ASN A 282 7.10 17.14 -8.67
CA ASN A 282 6.64 18.43 -9.19
C ASN A 282 5.23 18.78 -8.71
N ASP A 283 4.36 17.77 -8.57
CA ASP A 283 3.00 17.93 -8.04
C ASP A 283 2.95 17.89 -6.49
N GLY A 284 4.12 17.85 -5.84
CA GLY A 284 4.26 17.82 -4.38
C GLY A 284 3.62 16.61 -3.72
N TRP A 285 3.60 15.46 -4.41
CA TRP A 285 3.00 14.20 -3.95
C TRP A 285 1.48 14.23 -3.73
N THR A 286 0.82 15.39 -3.89
CA THR A 286 -0.61 15.59 -3.61
C THR A 286 -1.52 14.78 -4.53
N GLY A 287 -1.05 14.49 -5.75
CA GLY A 287 -1.75 13.66 -6.72
C GLY A 287 -1.77 12.18 -6.39
N ILE A 288 -0.99 11.68 -5.42
CA ILE A 288 -0.96 10.24 -5.11
C ILE A 288 -2.05 9.91 -4.09
N LYS A 289 -2.87 8.90 -4.40
CA LYS A 289 -3.79 8.30 -3.44
C LYS A 289 -3.02 7.76 -2.24
N TRP A 290 -3.39 8.19 -1.03
CA TRP A 290 -2.63 7.92 0.18
C TRP A 290 -2.29 6.44 0.37
N TYR A 291 -3.28 5.54 0.20
CA TYR A 291 -3.06 4.11 0.33
C TYR A 291 -1.94 3.56 -0.58
N HIS A 292 -1.85 4.04 -1.83
CA HIS A 292 -0.82 3.59 -2.76
C HIS A 292 0.58 3.99 -2.28
N GLY A 293 0.76 5.23 -1.82
CA GLY A 293 2.05 5.65 -1.28
C GLY A 293 2.41 4.93 0.02
N LEU A 294 1.43 4.69 0.90
CA LEU A 294 1.64 3.90 2.12
C LEU A 294 2.07 2.45 1.81
N ALA A 295 1.40 1.79 0.86
CA ALA A 295 1.73 0.43 0.46
C ALA A 295 3.13 0.34 -0.17
N VAL A 296 3.54 1.35 -0.95
CA VAL A 296 4.89 1.43 -1.53
C VAL A 296 5.93 1.66 -0.43
N ALA A 297 5.69 2.60 0.48
CA ALA A 297 6.57 2.86 1.63
C ALA A 297 6.76 1.62 2.51
N GLU A 298 5.66 0.94 2.90
CA GLU A 298 5.73 -0.31 3.68
C GLU A 298 6.56 -1.38 2.95
N ARG A 299 6.35 -1.53 1.63
CA ARG A 299 7.05 -2.55 0.84
C ARG A 299 8.53 -2.25 0.66
N TRP A 300 8.90 -0.99 0.50
CA TRP A 300 10.31 -0.60 0.38
C TRP A 300 11.05 -0.72 1.71
N ILE A 301 10.45 -0.32 2.84
CA ILE A 301 11.03 -0.54 4.17
C ILE A 301 11.20 -2.04 4.45
N GLY A 302 10.19 -2.84 4.11
CA GLY A 302 10.22 -4.29 4.31
C GLY A 302 11.19 -5.03 3.38
N ASN A 303 11.89 -4.34 2.48
CA ASN A 303 12.85 -4.99 1.59
C ASN A 303 14.15 -5.33 2.35
N PRO A 304 14.58 -6.60 2.34
CA PRO A 304 15.78 -7.03 3.07
C PRO A 304 17.07 -6.35 2.61
N THR A 305 17.16 -5.86 1.36
CA THR A 305 18.35 -5.11 0.92
C THR A 305 18.47 -3.78 1.65
N PHE A 306 17.35 -3.17 2.00
CA PHE A 306 17.31 -1.90 2.73
C PHE A 306 17.56 -2.11 4.23
N ALA A 307 17.04 -3.19 4.80
CA ALA A 307 17.24 -3.53 6.21
C ALA A 307 18.71 -3.79 6.59
N ARG A 308 19.54 -4.19 5.62
CA ARG A 308 20.95 -4.53 5.85
C ARG A 308 21.89 -3.32 5.84
N VAL A 309 21.56 -2.28 5.08
CA VAL A 309 22.40 -1.07 5.02
C VAL A 309 22.32 -0.28 6.33
N VAL A 310 21.14 -0.20 6.95
CA VAL A 310 20.95 0.50 8.23
C VAL A 310 21.82 -0.11 9.33
N THR A 311 21.98 -1.44 9.34
CA THR A 311 22.82 -2.11 10.34
C THR A 311 24.31 -1.92 10.13
N GLU A 312 24.77 -1.75 8.89
CA GLU A 312 26.21 -1.60 8.58
C GLU A 312 26.69 -0.17 8.90
N GLU A 313 25.86 0.87 8.68
CA GLU A 313 26.20 2.27 9.03
C GLU A 313 26.25 2.51 10.56
N GLU A 314 25.37 1.87 11.33
CA GLU A 314 25.39 1.97 12.80
C GLU A 314 26.64 1.28 13.41
N GLU A 315 27.11 0.18 12.81
CA GLU A 315 28.32 -0.52 13.26
C GLU A 315 29.60 0.29 12.99
N GLU A 316 29.68 1.00 11.85
CA GLU A 316 30.84 1.84 11.51
C GLU A 316 30.95 3.10 12.39
N GLU A 317 29.83 3.75 12.73
CA GLU A 317 29.83 4.91 13.64
C GLU A 317 30.23 4.52 15.08
N GLU A 318 29.86 3.33 15.54
CA GLU A 318 30.27 2.82 16.85
C GLU A 318 31.77 2.51 16.91
N GLU A 319 32.35 1.99 15.83
CA GLU A 319 33.79 1.68 15.74
C GLU A 319 34.64 2.95 15.69
N GLU A 320 34.23 3.98 14.95
CA GLU A 320 34.94 5.28 14.88
C GLU A 320 34.92 6.03 16.23
N VAL A 321 33.80 5.97 16.97
CA VAL A 321 33.73 6.56 18.32
C VAL A 321 34.65 5.83 19.30
N GLN A 322 34.78 4.50 19.17
CA GLN A 322 35.63 3.69 20.02
C GLN A 322 37.13 3.98 19.77
N ASP A 323 37.55 4.13 18.51
CA ASP A 323 38.94 4.46 18.17
C ASP A 323 39.36 5.84 18.67
N VAL A 324 38.47 6.85 18.60
CA VAL A 324 38.74 8.20 19.15
C VAL A 324 38.88 8.18 20.67
N LEU A 325 38.13 7.31 21.36
CA LEU A 325 38.24 7.15 22.80
C LEU A 325 39.56 6.46 23.19
N ASP A 326 39.98 5.45 22.43
CA ASP A 326 41.19 4.68 22.72
C ASP A 326 42.49 5.46 22.41
N GLU A 327 42.49 6.43 21.48
CA GLU A 327 43.63 7.34 21.25
C GLU A 327 43.79 8.44 22.31
N SER A 328 42.81 8.63 23.19
CA SER A 328 42.77 9.73 24.17
C SER A 328 43.30 9.38 25.58
N VAL A 329 43.79 8.15 25.79
CA VAL A 329 44.29 7.61 27.07
C VAL A 329 45.82 7.46 27.08
#